data_AF-A0A6B3H2S0-F1
#
_entry.id   AF-A0A6B3H2S0-F1
#
_cell.length_a   1.000
_cell.length_b   1.000
_cell.length_c   1.000
_cell.angle_alpha   90.00
_cell.angle_beta   90.00
_cell.angle_gamma   90.00
#
_symmetry.space_group_name_H-M   'P 1'
#
loop_
_entity.id
_entity.type
_entity.pdbx_description
1 polymer ?
#
loop_
_entity_poly.entity_id
_entity_poly.type
_entity_poly.pdbx_seq_one_letter_code
_entity_poly.pdbx_strand_id
1 'polypeptide(L)' 'MSARTPLHLAAEIGGPPHYDAGHYLRLARLAEGGALDYVTLGDSFARPGLDALA' A
#
# COMPACT_ATOMS: atom_id res chain seq x y z
N MET A 1 21.88 -6.55 -29.64
CA MET A 1 20.52 -6.66 -29.08
C MET A 1 20.56 -6.06 -27.68
N SER A 2 19.88 -4.94 -27.41
CA SER A 2 19.83 -4.38 -26.06
C SER A 2 18.92 -5.29 -25.20
N ALA A 3 19.47 -5.86 -24.13
CA ALA A 3 18.69 -6.66 -23.19
C ALA A 3 17.75 -5.71 -22.43
N ARG A 4 16.43 -5.87 -22.62
CA ARG A 4 15.43 -5.15 -21.83
C ARG A 4 15.18 -5.95 -20.55
N THR A 5 15.55 -5.39 -19.41
CA THR A 5 15.17 -5.93 -18.11
C THR A 5 13.73 -5.55 -17.77
N PRO A 6 12.96 -6.42 -17.12
CA PRO A 6 11.64 -6.06 -16.60
C PRO A 6 11.73 -4.87 -15.63
N LEU A 7 10.75 -3.96 -15.70
CA LEU A 7 10.57 -2.89 -14.72
C LEU A 7 9.61 -3.40 -13.64
N HIS A 8 10.06 -3.42 -12.40
CA HIS A 8 9.19 -3.72 -11.26
C HIS A 8 8.49 -2.47 -10.76
N LEU A 9 7.21 -2.60 -10.44
CA LEU A 9 6.35 -1.52 -10.00
C LEU A 9 5.74 -1.83 -8.62
N ALA A 10 5.60 -0.79 -7.80
CA ALA A 10 4.97 -0.86 -6.49
C ALA A 10 4.06 0.34 -6.24
N ALA A 11 3.05 0.17 -5.38
CA ALA A 11 2.15 1.24 -4.96
C ALA A 11 2.09 1.37 -3.43
N GLU A 12 2.18 2.60 -2.94
CA GLU A 12 1.88 2.95 -1.56
C GLU A 12 0.35 3.01 -1.37
N ILE A 13 -0.17 2.35 -0.33
CA ILE A 13 -1.62 2.24 -0.06
C ILE A 13 -2.03 2.80 1.31
N GLY A 14 -1.13 3.46 2.02
CA GLY A 14 -1.30 3.92 3.40
C GLY A 14 -2.03 5.24 3.54
N GLY A 15 -1.79 6.19 2.63
CA GLY A 15 -2.56 7.44 2.56
C GLY A 15 -2.87 8.11 3.92
N PRO A 16 -4.02 8.81 4.04
CA PRO A 16 -4.59 9.20 5.33
C PRO A 16 -4.98 7.96 6.18
N PRO A 17 -4.97 8.04 7.53
CA PRO A 17 -5.35 6.91 8.37
C PRO A 17 -6.76 6.39 8.07
N HIS A 18 -6.86 5.09 7.81
CA HIS A 18 -8.13 4.37 7.68
C HIS A 18 -8.11 3.16 8.60
N TYR A 19 -9.17 2.97 9.40
CA TYR A 19 -9.27 1.84 10.33
C TYR A 19 -10.15 0.71 9.78
N ASP A 20 -10.68 0.87 8.57
CA ASP A 20 -11.43 -0.16 7.85
C ASP A 20 -10.47 -1.01 7.00
N ALA A 21 -10.35 -2.30 7.32
CA ALA A 21 -9.58 -3.25 6.52
C ALA A 21 -10.09 -3.36 5.07
N GLY A 22 -11.39 -3.13 4.85
CA GLY A 22 -12.00 -3.14 3.53
C GLY A 22 -11.42 -2.07 2.59
N HIS A 23 -10.97 -0.94 3.14
CA HIS A 23 -10.28 0.10 2.38
C HIS A 23 -8.99 -0.44 1.75
N TYR A 24 -8.10 -1.01 2.57
CA TYR A 24 -6.81 -1.54 2.10
C TYR A 24 -6.99 -2.74 1.16
N LEU A 25 -7.98 -3.59 1.41
CA LEU A 25 -8.29 -4.72 0.52
C LEU A 25 -8.62 -4.25 -0.90
N ARG A 26 -9.44 -3.19 -1.05
CA ARG A 26 -9.79 -2.66 -2.38
C ARG A 26 -8.57 -2.10 -3.11
N LEU A 27 -7.68 -1.40 -2.42
CA LEU A 27 -6.44 -0.86 -3.01
C LEU A 27 -5.48 -1.98 -3.42
N ALA A 28 -5.32 -3.01 -2.59
CA ALA A 28 -4.49 -4.17 -2.92
C ALA A 28 -5.03 -4.92 -4.15
N ARG A 29 -6.36 -5.12 -4.25
CA ARG A 29 -6.98 -5.73 -5.43
C ARG A 29 -6.83 -4.89 -6.69
N LEU A 30 -6.85 -3.56 -6.57
CA LEU A 30 -6.58 -2.67 -7.69
C LEU A 30 -5.13 -2.82 -8.18
N ALA A 31 -4.16 -2.88 -7.27
CA ALA A 31 -2.75 -3.10 -7.60
C ALA A 31 -2.52 -4.47 -8.26
N GLU A 32 -3.16 -5.53 -7.74
CA GLU A 32 -3.13 -6.88 -8.33
C GLU A 32 -3.70 -6.89 -9.76
N GLY A 33 -4.86 -6.25 -9.97
CA GLY A 33 -5.45 -6.10 -11.31
C GLY A 33 -4.58 -5.27 -12.28
N GLY A 34 -3.72 -4.40 -11.75
CA GLY A 34 -2.75 -3.61 -12.50
C GLY A 34 -1.40 -4.30 -12.73
N ALA A 35 -1.22 -5.54 -12.26
CA ALA A 35 0.03 -6.31 -12.33
C ALA A 35 1.24 -5.59 -11.68
N LEU A 36 1.00 -4.86 -10.58
CA LEU A 36 2.09 -4.38 -9.74
C LEU A 36 2.69 -5.54 -8.96
N ASP A 37 4.01 -5.52 -8.80
CA ASP A 37 4.73 -6.58 -8.11
C ASP A 37 4.52 -6.52 -6.59
N TYR A 38 4.35 -5.31 -6.04
CA TYR A 38 4.28 -5.08 -4.60
C TYR A 38 3.31 -3.95 -4.22
N VAL A 39 2.83 -4.01 -2.99
CA VAL A 39 2.21 -2.86 -2.30
C VAL A 39 3.01 -2.54 -1.05
N THR A 40 3.11 -1.25 -0.72
CA THR A 40 3.77 -0.76 0.49
C THR A 40 2.76 -0.04 1.38
N LEU A 41 2.96 -0.14 2.68
CA LEU A 41 2.16 0.56 3.68
C LEU A 41 3.10 1.39 4.54
N GLY A 42 3.05 2.71 4.38
CA GLY A 42 3.81 3.62 5.22
C GLY A 42 3.19 3.71 6.61
N ASP A 43 4.01 3.55 7.65
CA ASP A 43 3.59 3.70 9.05
C ASP A 43 4.50 4.69 9.81
N SER A 44 3.97 5.29 10.87
CA SER A 44 4.67 6.22 11.73
C SER A 44 4.18 6.12 13.18
N PHE A 45 5.12 5.90 14.09
CA PHE A 45 4.88 5.95 15.54
C PHE A 45 4.58 7.36 16.09
N ALA A 46 4.64 8.41 15.25
CA ALA A 46 4.36 9.79 15.66
C ALA A 46 2.86 10.12 15.69
N ARG A 47 1.99 9.17 15.30
CA ARG A 47 0.53 9.34 15.31
C ARG A 47 -0.08 8.56 16.48
N PRO A 48 -1.05 9.12 17.22
CA PRO A 48 -1.77 8.37 18.25
C PRO A 48 -2.38 7.11 17.64
N GLY A 49 -2.07 5.95 18.22
CA GLY A 49 -2.75 4.70 17.91
C GLY A 49 -4.21 4.73 18.37
N LEU A 50 -5.03 3.77 17.93
CA LEU A 50 -6.42 3.65 18.37
C LEU A 50 -6.53 3.48 19.90
N ASP A 51 -5.56 2.83 20.51
CA ASP A 51 -5.39 2.68 21.96
C ASP A 51 -5.06 3.99 22.67
N ALA A 52 -4.49 4.97 21.97
CA ALA A 52 -4.24 6.32 22.49
C ALA A 52 -5.43 7.28 22.33
N LEU A 53 -6.53 6.84 21.70
CA LEU A 53 -7.78 7.61 21.54
C LEU A 53 -8.88 7.22 22.54
N ALA A 54 -8.64 6.23 23.40
CA ALA A 54 -9.59 5.69 24.39
C ALA A 54 -9.53 6.40 25.74
#